data_AF-A0A3M7BPD0-F1
#
_entry.id   AF-A0A3M7BPD0-F1
#
_cell.length_a   1.000
_cell.length_b   1.000
_cell.length_c   1.000
_cell.angle_alpha   90.00
_cell.angle_beta   90.00
_cell.angle_gamma   90.00
#
_symmetry.space_group_name_H-M   'P 1'
#
loop_
_entity.id
_entity.type
_entity.pdbx_description
1 polymer ?
#
loop_
_entity_poly.entity_id
_entity_poly.type
_entity_poly.pdbx_seq_one_letter_code
_entity_poly.pdbx_strand_id
1 'polypeptide(L)'
;MSFDLAERLTRHHLIVQPSDLALNPPQSYLFVQDFLIISCGVIYALCYVFYIARTYKDPHQSHSCGTISYEVYYALVVTSTRFEKLAFLVWFMLDVGFATVAIKSAYPAKERAAKVTRMVVGSAIGVAFYYVLGLYFPDERQQMTAYWTGLALQFPIGWGAVLRLLDGDSRGQSVEIWLTRYLGCVTAYSVFFWRYLNAPQNWSYVGTPFSIGVIALTMLPETLWPFFYIPLQKKQQKSKSA
;
A
#
# COMPACT_ATOMS: atom_id res chain seq x y z
N MET A 1 1.12 29.30 -26.55
CA MET A 1 2.23 29.72 -25.68
C MET A 1 2.98 28.48 -25.20
N SER A 2 4.30 28.56 -25.00
CA SER A 2 5.16 27.42 -24.61
C SER A 2 4.82 26.81 -23.23
N PHE A 3 3.94 27.45 -22.46
CA PHE A 3 3.51 27.02 -21.13
C PHE A 3 1.99 26.79 -20.99
N ASP A 4 1.21 26.84 -22.08
CA ASP A 4 -0.25 26.61 -22.02
C ASP A 4 -0.61 25.26 -21.39
N LEU A 5 0.21 24.24 -21.64
CA LEU A 5 0.01 22.91 -21.05
C LEU A 5 0.27 22.92 -19.54
N ALA A 6 1.34 23.57 -19.09
CA ALA A 6 1.67 23.71 -17.68
C ALA A 6 0.59 24.53 -16.94
N GLU A 7 0.07 25.58 -17.57
CA GLU A 7 -0.97 26.45 -17.02
C GLU A 7 -2.36 25.79 -16.99
N ARG A 8 -2.60 24.79 -17.84
CA ARG A 8 -3.79 23.92 -17.73
C ARG A 8 -3.63 22.88 -16.63
N LEU A 9 -2.43 22.33 -16.45
CA LEU A 9 -2.14 21.30 -15.45
C LEU A 9 -2.02 21.84 -14.03
N THR A 10 -1.63 23.11 -13.85
CA THR A 10 -1.64 23.82 -12.54
C THR A 10 -3.00 23.88 -11.87
N ARG A 11 -4.09 23.66 -12.62
CA ARG A 11 -5.47 23.65 -12.09
C ARG A 11 -5.99 22.24 -11.76
N HIS A 12 -5.23 21.20 -12.09
CA HIS A 12 -5.66 19.81 -11.97
C HIS A 12 -4.76 19.07 -10.97
N HIS A 13 -5.13 19.17 -9.70
CA HIS A 13 -4.49 18.43 -8.61
C HIS A 13 -5.25 17.14 -8.30
N LEU A 14 -4.55 16.08 -7.88
CA LEU A 14 -5.16 14.76 -7.67
C LEU A 14 -6.17 14.83 -6.52
N ILE A 15 -5.65 15.03 -5.31
CA ILE A 15 -6.44 15.09 -4.09
C ILE A 15 -6.48 16.53 -3.63
N VAL A 16 -7.64 17.15 -3.77
CA VAL A 16 -7.88 18.48 -3.24
C VAL A 16 -8.89 18.34 -2.12
N GLN A 17 -8.43 18.54 -0.88
CA GLN A 17 -9.29 18.48 0.29
C GLN A 17 -9.88 19.87 0.57
N PRO A 18 -11.21 20.06 0.54
CA PRO A 18 -11.84 21.34 0.84
C PRO A 18 -11.38 21.98 2.16
N SER A 19 -11.21 21.20 3.23
CA SER A 19 -10.69 21.76 4.51
C SER A 19 -9.25 22.25 4.42
N ASP A 20 -8.39 21.60 3.63
CA ASP A 20 -7.02 22.09 3.38
C ASP A 20 -7.05 23.34 2.51
N LEU A 21 -7.90 23.38 1.47
CA LEU A 21 -8.05 24.57 0.62
C LEU A 21 -8.56 25.80 1.38
N ALA A 22 -9.41 25.61 2.40
CA ALA A 22 -9.92 26.70 3.22
C ALA A 22 -8.80 27.48 3.94
N LEU A 23 -7.62 26.87 4.09
CA LEU A 23 -6.43 27.48 4.68
C LEU A 23 -5.59 28.28 3.67
N ASN A 24 -6.02 28.35 2.40
CA ASN A 24 -5.31 28.98 1.29
C ASN A 24 -3.83 28.54 1.18
N PRO A 25 -3.55 27.23 1.07
CA PRO A 25 -2.19 26.73 1.02
C PRO A 25 -1.48 27.20 -0.26
N PRO A 26 -0.15 27.38 -0.22
CA PRO A 26 0.61 27.70 -1.41
C PRO A 26 0.50 26.57 -2.43
N GLN A 27 0.57 26.87 -3.72
CA GLN A 27 0.41 25.85 -4.77
C GLN A 27 1.46 24.71 -4.69
N SER A 28 2.65 25.00 -4.15
CA SER A 28 3.68 24.01 -3.87
C SER A 28 3.21 22.89 -2.95
N TYR A 29 2.27 23.17 -2.03
CA TYR A 29 1.66 22.17 -1.15
C TYR A 29 1.01 21.05 -1.97
N LEU A 30 0.18 21.43 -2.94
CA LEU A 30 -0.57 20.49 -3.79
C LEU A 30 0.36 19.74 -4.76
N PHE A 31 1.39 20.41 -5.29
CA PHE A 31 2.36 19.74 -6.16
C PHE A 31 3.18 18.67 -5.44
N VAL A 32 3.70 18.98 -4.25
CA VAL A 32 4.46 17.99 -3.46
C VAL A 32 3.57 16.83 -3.06
N GLN A 33 2.32 17.12 -2.69
CA GLN A 33 1.34 16.10 -2.38
C GLN A 33 1.08 15.17 -3.59
N ASP A 34 0.77 15.73 -4.75
CA ASP A 34 0.50 14.95 -5.97
C ASP A 34 1.73 14.12 -6.36
N PHE A 35 2.92 14.69 -6.28
CA PHE A 35 4.17 13.97 -6.54
C PHE A 35 4.34 12.77 -5.62
N LEU A 36 4.11 12.93 -4.31
CA LEU A 36 4.23 11.85 -3.33
C LEU A 36 3.17 10.77 -3.54
N ILE A 37 1.91 11.14 -3.83
CA ILE A 37 0.82 10.19 -4.12
C ILE A 37 1.12 9.39 -5.39
N ILE A 38 1.49 10.06 -6.48
CA ILE A 38 1.79 9.41 -7.76
C ILE A 38 3.00 8.50 -7.59
N SER A 39 4.06 8.98 -6.92
CA SER A 39 5.25 8.16 -6.64
C SER A 39 4.89 6.92 -5.83
N CYS A 40 4.09 7.07 -4.77
CA CYS A 40 3.59 5.96 -3.97
C CYS A 40 2.84 4.93 -4.84
N GLY A 41 1.87 5.38 -5.64
CA GLY A 41 1.09 4.51 -6.52
C GLY A 41 1.95 3.76 -7.55
N VAL A 42 2.90 4.45 -8.21
CA VAL A 42 3.80 3.84 -9.19
C VAL A 42 4.74 2.83 -8.52
N ILE A 43 5.32 3.18 -7.37
CA ILE A 43 6.26 2.33 -6.65
C ILE A 43 5.56 1.07 -6.13
N TYR A 44 4.34 1.19 -5.56
CA TYR A 44 3.58 0.02 -5.16
C TYR A 44 3.14 -0.81 -6.37
N ALA A 45 2.74 -0.21 -7.49
CA ALA A 45 2.43 -0.96 -8.70
C ALA A 45 3.62 -1.82 -9.17
N LEU A 46 4.84 -1.26 -9.14
CA LEU A 46 6.07 -2.02 -9.40
C LEU A 46 6.28 -3.15 -8.37
N CYS A 47 6.02 -2.87 -7.10
CA CYS A 47 6.07 -3.87 -6.04
C CYS A 47 5.15 -5.06 -6.34
N TYR A 48 3.91 -4.81 -6.75
CA TYR A 48 2.97 -5.86 -7.16
C TYR A 48 3.47 -6.67 -8.35
N VAL A 49 4.05 -6.02 -9.37
CA VAL A 49 4.64 -6.71 -10.52
C VAL A 49 5.76 -7.65 -10.08
N PHE A 50 6.65 -7.20 -9.19
CA PHE A 50 7.71 -8.04 -8.66
C PHE A 50 7.17 -9.18 -7.80
N TYR A 51 6.15 -8.95 -6.97
CA TYR A 51 5.47 -10.01 -6.23
C TYR A 51 4.88 -11.08 -7.15
N ILE A 52 4.16 -10.67 -8.20
CA ILE A 52 3.60 -11.59 -9.21
C ILE A 52 4.71 -12.42 -9.86
N ALA A 53 5.75 -11.76 -10.36
CA ALA A 53 6.87 -12.42 -11.03
C ALA A 53 7.61 -13.40 -10.09
N ARG A 54 7.79 -13.01 -8.82
CA ARG A 54 8.45 -13.84 -7.80
C ARG A 54 7.60 -15.05 -7.44
N THR A 55 6.29 -14.92 -7.34
CA THR A 55 5.38 -16.02 -7.01
C THR A 55 5.29 -17.08 -8.11
N TYR A 56 5.52 -16.72 -9.37
CA TYR A 56 5.70 -17.72 -10.43
C TYR A 56 6.96 -18.57 -10.24
N LYS A 57 8.05 -17.97 -9.75
CA LYS A 57 9.33 -18.65 -9.53
C LYS A 57 9.34 -19.46 -8.22
N ASP A 58 8.85 -18.84 -7.15
CA ASP A 58 8.81 -19.40 -5.79
C ASP A 58 7.36 -19.32 -5.25
N PRO A 59 6.52 -20.34 -5.55
CA PRO A 59 5.16 -20.39 -5.05
C PRO A 59 5.14 -20.43 -3.53
N HIS A 60 4.42 -19.49 -2.92
CA HIS A 60 4.28 -19.41 -1.47
C HIS A 60 2.89 -18.88 -1.11
N GLN A 61 2.40 -19.27 0.06
CA GLN A 61 1.10 -18.85 0.59
C GLN A 61 1.30 -17.53 1.36
N SER A 62 0.93 -16.40 0.76
CA SER A 62 1.01 -15.10 1.46
C SER A 62 0.14 -13.99 0.85
N HIS A 63 -1.05 -14.31 0.32
CA HIS A 63 -1.99 -13.27 -0.12
C HIS A 63 -3.15 -13.14 0.87
N SER A 64 -3.43 -11.91 1.33
CA SER A 64 -4.45 -11.60 2.33
C SER A 64 -5.68 -10.99 1.67
N CYS A 65 -6.89 -11.41 2.05
CA CYS A 65 -8.13 -10.81 1.57
C CYS A 65 -8.30 -9.34 2.01
N GLY A 66 -7.56 -8.91 3.04
CA GLY A 66 -7.60 -7.55 3.56
C GLY A 66 -7.13 -6.49 2.56
N THR A 67 -6.10 -6.78 1.75
CA THR A 67 -5.59 -5.82 0.75
C THR A 67 -6.60 -5.60 -0.36
N ILE A 68 -7.17 -6.69 -0.90
CA ILE A 68 -8.26 -6.61 -1.89
C ILE A 68 -9.45 -5.81 -1.35
N SER A 69 -9.83 -6.05 -0.09
CA SER A 69 -10.96 -5.34 0.53
C SER A 69 -10.72 -3.83 0.62
N TYR A 70 -9.50 -3.47 1.03
CA TYR A 70 -9.06 -2.09 1.21
C TYR A 70 -9.05 -1.36 -0.13
N GLU A 71 -8.43 -1.94 -1.14
CA GLU A 71 -8.35 -1.34 -2.47
C GLU A 71 -9.73 -1.17 -3.10
N VAL A 72 -10.60 -2.19 -3.05
CA VAL A 72 -11.96 -2.07 -3.60
C VAL A 72 -12.76 -0.96 -2.92
N TYR A 73 -12.74 -0.94 -1.59
CA TYR A 73 -13.55 0.01 -0.83
C TYR A 73 -13.08 1.44 -1.05
N TYR A 74 -11.78 1.71 -0.85
CA TYR A 74 -11.27 3.07 -0.97
C TYR A 74 -11.15 3.55 -2.41
N ALA A 75 -10.99 2.65 -3.40
CA ALA A 75 -11.12 3.00 -4.82
C ALA A 75 -12.48 3.62 -5.15
N LEU A 76 -13.56 3.15 -4.50
CA LEU A 76 -14.91 3.62 -4.76
C LEU A 76 -15.32 4.80 -3.90
N VAL A 77 -14.79 4.88 -2.67
CA VAL A 77 -15.26 5.85 -1.67
C VAL A 77 -14.37 7.08 -1.55
N VAL A 78 -13.05 6.94 -1.73
CA VAL A 78 -12.09 8.07 -1.57
C VAL A 78 -11.94 8.87 -2.85
N THR A 79 -12.15 8.24 -4.01
CA THR A 79 -11.87 8.86 -5.31
C THR A 79 -12.99 9.83 -5.71
N SER A 80 -12.62 11.04 -6.09
CA SER A 80 -13.55 12.08 -6.54
C SER A 80 -13.40 12.36 -8.03
N THR A 81 -12.18 12.18 -8.56
CA THR A 81 -11.91 12.37 -9.99
C THR A 81 -11.90 11.04 -10.74
N ARG A 82 -12.18 11.11 -12.05
CA ARG A 82 -12.08 9.93 -12.93
C ARG A 82 -10.65 9.38 -12.99
N PHE A 83 -9.65 10.26 -12.91
CA PHE A 83 -8.25 9.87 -12.93
C PHE A 83 -7.86 9.07 -11.67
N GLU A 84 -8.20 9.57 -10.49
CA GLU A 84 -7.99 8.84 -9.23
C GLU A 84 -8.68 7.47 -9.29
N LYS A 85 -9.96 7.44 -9.71
CA LYS A 85 -10.71 6.19 -9.81
C LYS A 85 -10.04 5.17 -10.73
N LEU A 86 -9.53 5.61 -11.89
CA LEU A 86 -8.80 4.73 -12.81
C LEU A 86 -7.49 4.23 -12.21
N ALA A 87 -6.72 5.09 -11.54
CA ALA A 87 -5.47 4.71 -10.89
C ALA A 87 -5.69 3.64 -9.81
N PHE A 88 -6.67 3.84 -8.93
CA PHE A 88 -7.04 2.85 -7.91
C PHE A 88 -7.59 1.54 -8.52
N LEU A 89 -8.34 1.61 -9.63
CA LEU A 89 -8.80 0.41 -10.33
C LEU A 89 -7.64 -0.39 -10.93
N VAL A 90 -6.60 0.26 -11.45
CA VAL A 90 -5.38 -0.43 -11.89
C VAL A 90 -4.72 -1.14 -10.71
N TRP A 91 -4.67 -0.50 -9.55
CA TRP A 91 -4.11 -1.11 -8.35
C TRP A 91 -4.91 -2.34 -7.90
N PHE A 92 -6.24 -2.22 -7.85
CA PHE A 92 -7.13 -3.36 -7.60
C PHE A 92 -6.91 -4.51 -8.59
N MET A 93 -6.71 -4.22 -9.88
CA MET A 93 -6.41 -5.25 -10.89
C MET A 93 -5.07 -5.95 -10.63
N LEU A 94 -4.06 -5.23 -10.13
CA LEU A 94 -2.79 -5.83 -9.71
C LEU A 94 -2.96 -6.74 -8.50
N ASP A 95 -3.79 -6.36 -7.53
CA ASP A 95 -4.14 -7.22 -6.38
C ASP A 95 -4.83 -8.51 -6.82
N VAL A 96 -5.86 -8.40 -7.68
CA VAL A 96 -6.56 -9.58 -8.23
C VAL A 96 -5.59 -10.45 -9.04
N GLY A 97 -4.71 -9.83 -9.82
CA GLY A 97 -3.65 -10.53 -10.55
C GLY A 97 -2.74 -11.31 -9.61
N PHE A 98 -2.23 -10.66 -8.56
CA PHE A 98 -1.37 -11.29 -7.56
C PHE A 98 -2.07 -12.42 -6.81
N ALA A 99 -3.31 -12.21 -6.35
CA ALA A 99 -4.12 -13.24 -5.71
C ALA A 99 -4.34 -14.45 -6.62
N THR A 100 -4.65 -14.20 -7.90
CA THR A 100 -4.88 -15.25 -8.89
C THR A 100 -3.63 -16.09 -9.12
N VAL A 101 -2.47 -15.43 -9.27
CA VAL A 101 -1.19 -16.11 -9.46
C VAL A 101 -0.80 -16.88 -8.20
N ALA A 102 -0.94 -16.29 -7.01
CA ALA A 102 -0.67 -16.96 -5.75
C ALA A 102 -1.53 -18.22 -5.57
N ILE A 103 -2.84 -18.15 -5.85
CA ILE A 103 -3.74 -19.30 -5.71
C ILE A 103 -3.41 -20.39 -6.75
N LYS A 104 -3.17 -20.00 -8.00
CA LYS A 104 -2.85 -20.97 -9.07
C LYS A 104 -1.51 -21.67 -8.84
N SER A 105 -0.50 -20.93 -8.39
CA SER A 105 0.85 -21.45 -8.21
C SER A 105 1.01 -22.24 -6.91
N ALA A 106 0.36 -21.85 -5.82
CA ALA A 106 0.56 -22.48 -4.51
C ALA A 106 -0.40 -23.65 -4.21
N TYR A 107 -1.54 -23.77 -4.89
CA TYR A 107 -2.56 -24.79 -4.57
C TYR A 107 -2.93 -25.69 -5.76
N PRO A 108 -3.19 -26.99 -5.50
CA PRO A 108 -3.68 -27.93 -6.50
C PRO A 108 -5.11 -27.59 -6.94
N ALA A 109 -5.48 -27.97 -8.18
CA ALA A 109 -6.74 -27.56 -8.81
C ALA A 109 -7.99 -27.86 -7.96
N LYS A 110 -7.98 -28.96 -7.20
CA LYS A 110 -9.08 -29.39 -6.33
C LYS A 110 -9.37 -28.43 -5.18
N GLU A 111 -8.35 -27.69 -4.70
CA GLU A 111 -8.48 -26.77 -3.56
C GLU A 111 -8.67 -25.32 -3.97
N ARG A 112 -8.39 -24.98 -5.23
CA ARG A 112 -8.44 -23.59 -5.74
C ARG A 112 -9.82 -22.97 -5.59
N ALA A 113 -10.88 -23.70 -5.89
CA ALA A 113 -12.25 -23.18 -5.77
C ALA A 113 -12.56 -22.75 -4.34
N ALA A 114 -12.24 -23.58 -3.34
CA ALA A 114 -12.45 -23.25 -1.93
C ALA A 114 -11.62 -22.03 -1.50
N LYS A 115 -10.38 -21.90 -1.97
CA LYS A 115 -9.51 -20.74 -1.67
C LYS A 115 -10.03 -19.46 -2.32
N VAL A 116 -10.47 -19.52 -3.57
CA VAL A 116 -11.10 -18.38 -4.27
C VAL A 116 -12.37 -17.96 -3.53
N THR A 117 -13.25 -18.89 -3.17
CA THR A 117 -14.47 -18.55 -2.41
C THR A 117 -14.14 -17.88 -1.09
N ARG A 118 -13.17 -18.39 -0.32
CA ARG A 118 -12.73 -17.74 0.93
C ARG A 118 -12.17 -16.34 0.69
N MET A 119 -11.43 -16.15 -0.40
CA MET A 119 -10.89 -14.84 -0.78
C MET A 119 -12.02 -13.87 -1.09
N VAL A 120 -12.96 -14.24 -1.98
CA VAL A 120 -14.09 -13.40 -2.39
C VAL A 120 -15.01 -13.07 -1.21
N VAL A 121 -15.39 -14.07 -0.42
CA VAL A 121 -16.24 -13.87 0.77
C VAL A 121 -15.52 -13.03 1.81
N GLY A 122 -14.24 -13.34 2.08
CA GLY A 122 -13.42 -12.55 2.99
C GLY A 122 -13.30 -11.09 2.53
N SER A 123 -13.14 -10.86 1.23
CA SER A 123 -13.07 -9.52 0.67
C SER A 123 -14.40 -8.77 0.76
N ALA A 124 -15.53 -9.43 0.49
CA ALA A 124 -16.86 -8.84 0.65
C ALA A 124 -17.14 -8.46 2.12
N ILE A 125 -16.76 -9.32 3.06
CA ILE A 125 -16.86 -9.03 4.50
C ILE A 125 -15.96 -7.85 4.87
N GLY A 126 -14.73 -7.80 4.36
CA GLY A 126 -13.80 -6.68 4.60
C GLY A 126 -14.34 -5.35 4.07
N VAL A 127 -14.92 -5.34 2.87
CA VAL A 127 -15.58 -4.15 2.29
C VAL A 127 -16.76 -3.70 3.16
N ALA A 128 -17.62 -4.63 3.60
CA ALA A 128 -18.71 -4.31 4.52
C ALA A 128 -18.21 -3.75 5.85
N PHE A 129 -17.12 -4.30 6.39
CA PHE A 129 -16.47 -3.81 7.59
C PHE A 129 -15.95 -2.37 7.42
N TYR A 130 -15.26 -2.06 6.31
CA TYR A 130 -14.81 -0.70 6.03
C TYR A 130 -15.97 0.27 5.81
N TYR A 131 -17.06 -0.18 5.18
CA TYR A 131 -18.28 0.61 5.05
C TYR A 131 -18.87 0.99 6.41
N VAL A 132 -19.01 0.01 7.31
CA VAL A 132 -19.49 0.27 8.68
C VAL A 132 -18.55 1.22 9.42
N LEU A 133 -17.23 1.03 9.32
CA LEU A 133 -16.26 1.97 9.90
C LEU A 133 -16.42 3.39 9.35
N GLY A 134 -16.65 3.54 8.05
CA GLY A 134 -16.89 4.83 7.41
C GLY A 134 -18.18 5.52 7.88
N LEU A 135 -19.19 4.75 8.33
CA LEU A 135 -20.39 5.30 8.94
C LEU A 135 -20.14 5.77 10.39
N TYR A 136 -19.31 5.06 11.16
CA TYR A 136 -18.99 5.41 12.54
C TYR A 136 -17.99 6.57 12.66
N PHE A 137 -17.04 6.65 11.73
CA PHE A 137 -16.01 7.69 11.67
C PHE A 137 -16.14 8.48 10.35
N PRO A 138 -17.20 9.29 10.21
CA PRO A 138 -17.37 10.12 9.03
C PRO A 138 -16.24 11.15 8.98
N ASP A 139 -15.45 11.07 7.93
CA ASP A 139 -14.36 11.98 7.65
C ASP A 139 -14.41 12.41 6.18
N GLU A 140 -13.84 13.58 5.90
CA GLU A 140 -13.78 14.13 4.56
C GLU A 140 -13.02 13.18 3.63
N ARG A 141 -13.76 12.56 2.69
CA ARG A 141 -13.24 11.52 1.79
C ARG A 141 -12.63 10.31 2.52
N GLN A 142 -13.02 10.08 3.78
CA GLN A 142 -12.57 8.95 4.62
C GLN A 142 -11.04 8.81 4.74
N GLN A 143 -10.29 9.91 4.68
CA GLN A 143 -8.82 9.85 4.64
C GLN A 143 -8.21 9.43 5.98
N MET A 144 -8.80 9.83 7.10
CA MET A 144 -8.40 9.37 8.43
C MET A 144 -8.62 7.86 8.57
N THR A 145 -9.77 7.34 8.13
CA THR A 145 -10.06 5.90 8.18
C THR A 145 -9.12 5.13 7.26
N ALA A 146 -8.87 5.63 6.05
CA ALA A 146 -7.89 5.07 5.12
C ALA A 146 -6.48 5.04 5.72
N TYR A 147 -6.06 6.13 6.37
CA TYR A 147 -4.77 6.21 7.05
C TYR A 147 -4.59 5.11 8.11
N TRP A 148 -5.52 4.99 9.05
CA TRP A 148 -5.41 4.00 10.13
C TRP A 148 -5.53 2.56 9.65
N THR A 149 -6.46 2.31 8.73
CA THR A 149 -6.66 0.97 8.18
C THR A 149 -5.51 0.55 7.26
N GLY A 150 -4.87 1.50 6.56
CA GLY A 150 -3.65 1.27 5.80
C GLY A 150 -2.48 0.87 6.70
N LEU A 151 -2.26 1.59 7.81
CA LEU A 151 -1.26 1.22 8.83
C LEU A 151 -1.53 -0.17 9.41
N ALA A 152 -2.80 -0.48 9.72
CA ALA A 152 -3.19 -1.78 10.25
C ALA A 152 -2.93 -2.93 9.27
N LEU A 153 -3.03 -2.69 7.95
CA LEU A 153 -2.68 -3.67 6.92
C LEU A 153 -1.17 -3.80 6.72
N GLN A 154 -0.44 -2.69 6.73
CA GLN A 154 1.02 -2.69 6.53
C GLN A 154 1.74 -3.41 7.67
N PHE A 155 1.23 -3.31 8.90
CA PHE A 155 1.85 -3.90 10.08
C PHE A 155 2.11 -5.42 9.96
N PRO A 156 1.09 -6.29 9.71
CA PRO A 156 1.32 -7.72 9.54
C PRO A 156 2.12 -8.07 8.28
N ILE A 157 2.08 -7.23 7.23
CA ILE A 157 2.83 -7.46 5.98
C ILE A 157 4.35 -7.30 6.23
N GLY A 158 4.75 -6.24 6.93
CA GLY A 158 6.16 -5.98 7.24
C GLY A 158 6.72 -7.04 8.18
N TRP A 159 6.06 -7.23 9.33
CA TRP A 159 6.49 -8.18 10.36
C TRP A 159 6.43 -9.63 9.88
N GLY A 160 5.39 -10.01 9.14
CA GLY A 160 5.29 -11.36 8.56
C GLY A 160 6.45 -11.68 7.62
N ALA A 161 6.95 -10.69 6.86
CA ALA A 161 8.13 -10.88 6.02
C ALA A 161 9.41 -11.14 6.85
N VAL A 162 9.63 -10.36 7.92
CA VAL A 162 10.81 -10.54 8.79
C VAL A 162 10.76 -11.85 9.56
N LEU A 163 9.62 -12.20 10.15
CA LEU A 163 9.45 -13.45 10.90
C LEU A 163 9.77 -14.68 10.03
N ARG A 164 9.32 -14.69 8.77
CA ARG A 164 9.66 -15.76 7.83
C ARG A 164 11.16 -15.86 7.54
N LEU A 165 11.86 -14.72 7.47
CA LEU A 165 13.32 -14.71 7.30
C LEU A 165 14.04 -15.24 8.54
N LEU A 166 13.52 -14.96 9.73
CA LEU A 166 14.04 -15.53 10.97
C LEU A 166 13.85 -17.05 11.03
N ASP A 167 12.75 -17.56 10.48
CA ASP A 167 12.50 -18.99 10.29
C ASP A 167 13.37 -19.63 9.18
N GLY A 168 14.18 -18.81 8.49
CA GLY A 168 15.07 -19.26 7.41
C GLY A 168 14.37 -19.45 6.06
N ASP A 169 13.12 -19.01 5.90
CA ASP A 169 12.35 -19.10 4.66
C ASP A 169 12.42 -17.78 3.86
N SER A 170 13.23 -17.78 2.81
CA SER A 170 13.40 -16.66 1.87
C SER A 170 12.49 -16.76 0.63
N ARG A 171 11.57 -17.72 0.57
CA ARG A 171 10.67 -17.89 -0.58
C ARG A 171 9.73 -16.69 -0.71
N GLY A 172 9.49 -16.26 -1.96
CA GLY A 172 8.65 -15.09 -2.22
C GLY A 172 9.30 -13.75 -1.91
N GLN A 173 10.51 -13.74 -1.34
CA GLN A 173 11.24 -12.53 -0.94
C GLN A 173 12.29 -12.17 -2.00
N SER A 174 12.48 -10.87 -2.26
CA SER A 174 13.50 -10.33 -3.16
C SER A 174 13.87 -8.89 -2.78
N VAL A 175 15.06 -8.44 -3.20
CA VAL A 175 15.54 -7.08 -2.89
C VAL A 175 14.70 -6.04 -3.63
N GLU A 176 14.24 -6.36 -4.84
CA GLU A 176 13.38 -5.50 -5.65
C GLU A 176 12.04 -5.26 -4.95
N ILE A 177 11.40 -6.33 -4.49
CA ILE A 177 10.15 -6.27 -3.69
C ILE A 177 10.37 -5.41 -2.44
N TRP A 178 11.42 -5.70 -1.68
CA TRP A 178 11.73 -4.95 -0.46
C TRP A 178 11.94 -3.46 -0.74
N LEU A 179 12.76 -3.12 -1.75
CA LEU A 179 13.09 -1.74 -2.07
C LEU A 179 11.83 -0.98 -2.49
N THR A 180 11.02 -1.55 -3.38
CA THR A 180 9.75 -0.92 -3.79
C THR A 180 8.78 -0.80 -2.63
N ARG A 181 8.67 -1.81 -1.75
CA ARG A 181 7.78 -1.73 -0.59
C ARG A 181 8.26 -0.67 0.41
N TYR A 182 9.57 -0.62 0.70
CA TYR A 182 10.18 0.36 1.58
C TYR A 182 9.94 1.79 1.07
N LEU A 183 10.24 2.05 -0.20
CA LEU A 183 10.01 3.36 -0.83
C LEU A 183 8.52 3.70 -0.92
N GLY A 184 7.65 2.72 -1.11
CA GLY A 184 6.19 2.87 -1.03
C GLY A 184 5.76 3.36 0.35
N CYS A 185 6.22 2.72 1.42
CA CYS A 185 5.95 3.17 2.79
C CYS A 185 6.48 4.59 3.04
N VAL A 186 7.72 4.88 2.62
CA VAL A 186 8.33 6.21 2.79
C VAL A 186 7.50 7.29 2.09
N THR A 187 7.11 7.07 0.83
CA THR A 187 6.31 8.04 0.06
C THR A 187 4.91 8.20 0.64
N ALA A 188 4.26 7.11 1.06
CA ALA A 188 2.97 7.15 1.73
C ALA A 188 3.00 7.96 3.03
N TYR A 189 3.93 7.65 3.95
CA TYR A 189 4.04 8.37 5.21
C TYR A 189 4.50 9.81 5.04
N SER A 190 5.38 10.07 4.07
CA SER A 190 5.80 11.44 3.75
C SER A 190 4.63 12.31 3.33
N VAL A 191 3.63 11.77 2.62
CA VAL A 191 2.45 12.54 2.26
C VAL A 191 1.65 12.97 3.49
N PHE A 192 1.44 12.06 4.45
CA PHE A 192 0.71 12.39 5.68
C PHE A 192 1.48 13.39 6.55
N PHE A 193 2.80 13.24 6.67
CA PHE A 193 3.62 14.22 7.36
C PHE A 193 3.64 15.58 6.65
N TRP A 194 3.74 15.59 5.32
CA TRP A 194 3.68 16.82 4.53
C TRP A 194 2.39 17.58 4.78
N ARG A 195 1.26 16.87 4.80
CA ARG A 195 -0.05 17.44 5.14
C ARG A 195 -0.12 17.96 6.56
N TYR A 196 0.37 17.19 7.53
CA TYR A 196 0.44 17.61 8.93
C TYR A 196 1.29 18.87 9.15
N LEU A 197 2.46 18.97 8.50
CA LEU A 197 3.35 20.12 8.66
C LEU A 197 2.76 21.42 8.09
N ASN A 198 1.89 21.34 7.08
CA ASN A 198 1.29 22.50 6.43
C ASN A 198 -0.12 22.83 6.96
N ALA A 199 -0.88 21.83 7.39
CA ALA A 199 -2.24 21.95 7.90
C ALA A 199 -2.45 21.09 9.17
N PRO A 200 -1.72 21.37 10.28
CA PRO A 200 -1.70 20.53 11.47
C PRO A 200 -3.08 20.36 12.12
N GLN A 201 -3.97 21.34 11.99
CA GLN A 201 -5.34 21.27 12.49
C GLN A 201 -6.18 20.19 11.80
N ASN A 202 -6.03 20.00 10.48
CA ASN A 202 -6.79 19.01 9.72
C ASN A 202 -6.19 17.61 9.85
N TRP A 203 -4.89 17.54 10.11
CA TRP A 203 -4.08 16.32 10.14
C TRP A 203 -3.52 15.98 11.52
N SER A 204 -4.14 16.51 12.57
CA SER A 204 -3.63 16.48 13.95
C SER A 204 -3.34 15.07 14.48
N TYR A 205 -4.12 14.09 14.04
CA TYR A 205 -3.94 12.68 14.41
C TYR A 205 -2.59 12.11 13.95
N VAL A 206 -2.04 12.59 12.84
CA VAL A 206 -0.72 12.17 12.30
C VAL A 206 0.42 12.64 13.22
N GLY A 207 0.27 13.81 13.83
CA GLY A 207 1.26 14.38 14.74
C GLY A 207 1.28 13.79 16.15
N THR A 208 0.35 12.88 16.46
CA THR A 208 0.25 12.32 17.81
C THR A 208 1.41 11.35 18.10
N PRO A 209 1.92 11.29 19.35
CA PRO A 209 2.95 10.32 19.72
C PRO A 209 2.54 8.87 19.42
N PHE A 210 1.24 8.56 19.54
CA PHE A 210 0.70 7.26 19.20
C PHE A 210 0.85 6.95 17.71
N SER A 211 0.42 7.86 16.83
CA SER A 211 0.58 7.72 15.38
C SER A 211 2.05 7.56 14.98
N ILE A 212 2.94 8.42 15.52
CA ILE A 212 4.38 8.34 15.25
C ILE A 212 4.95 6.99 15.71
N GLY A 213 4.54 6.50 16.88
CA GLY A 213 4.92 5.18 17.38
C GLY A 213 4.48 4.04 16.46
N VAL A 214 3.24 4.10 15.94
CA VAL A 214 2.72 3.09 15.00
C VAL A 214 3.48 3.16 13.66
N ILE A 215 3.76 4.35 13.13
CA ILE A 215 4.59 4.51 11.93
C ILE A 215 6.00 3.92 12.16
N ALA A 216 6.63 4.22 13.29
CA ALA A 216 7.95 3.67 13.62
C ALA A 216 7.91 2.14 13.68
N LEU A 217 6.90 1.57 14.33
CA LEU A 217 6.73 0.11 14.44
C LEU A 217 6.41 -0.58 13.10
N THR A 218 5.77 0.10 12.16
CA THR A 218 5.54 -0.42 10.80
C THR A 218 6.78 -0.28 9.91
N MET A 219 7.59 0.77 10.10
CA MET A 219 8.84 0.98 9.36
C MET A 219 10.00 0.12 9.87
N LEU A 220 9.98 -0.28 11.14
CA LEU A 220 11.01 -1.10 11.75
C LEU A 220 11.27 -2.41 10.98
N PRO A 221 10.26 -3.28 10.69
CA PRO A 221 10.52 -4.50 9.95
C PRO A 221 11.03 -4.23 8.53
N GLU A 222 10.56 -3.17 7.87
CA GLU A 222 11.05 -2.78 6.54
C GLU A 222 12.52 -2.37 6.59
N THR A 223 12.95 -1.69 7.66
CA THR A 223 14.34 -1.28 7.85
C THR A 223 15.25 -2.44 8.23
N LEU A 224 14.74 -3.38 9.02
CA LEU A 224 15.51 -4.55 9.50
C LEU A 224 15.62 -5.68 8.46
N TRP A 225 14.67 -5.77 7.54
CA TRP A 225 14.59 -6.81 6.51
C TRP A 225 15.93 -7.13 5.79
N PRO A 226 16.72 -6.15 5.27
CA PRO A 226 17.94 -6.46 4.52
C PRO A 226 19.00 -7.14 5.37
N PHE A 227 19.03 -6.85 6.67
CA PHE A 227 19.98 -7.45 7.61
C PHE A 227 19.70 -8.93 7.86
N PHE A 228 18.46 -9.39 7.68
CA PHE A 228 18.11 -10.80 7.76
C PHE A 228 18.17 -11.50 6.39
N TYR A 229 17.72 -10.84 5.33
CA TYR A 229 17.65 -11.44 4.00
C TYR A 229 19.02 -11.68 3.36
N ILE A 230 19.91 -10.68 3.37
CA ILE A 230 21.19 -10.75 2.64
C ILE A 230 22.08 -11.90 3.20
N PRO A 231 22.25 -12.06 4.52
CA PRO A 231 23.03 -13.18 5.06
C PRO A 231 22.38 -14.54 4.77
N LEU A 232 21.05 -14.64 4.87
CA LEU A 232 20.32 -15.87 4.60
C LEU A 232 20.49 -16.32 3.14
N GLN A 233 20.36 -15.39 2.20
CA GLN A 233 20.55 -15.67 0.78
C GLN A 233 21.98 -16.12 0.47
N LYS A 234 22.99 -15.46 1.05
CA LYS A 234 24.40 -15.87 0.92
C LYS A 234 24.64 -17.29 1.45
N LYS A 235 24.04 -17.64 2.60
CA LYS A 235 24.13 -18.99 3.18
C LYS A 235 23.50 -20.05 2.26
N GLN A 236 22.32 -19.77 1.71
CA GLN A 236 21.62 -20.68 0.80
C GLN A 236 22.36 -20.85 -0.54
N GLN A 237 22.99 -19.80 -1.07
CA GLN A 237 23.80 -19.90 -2.28
C GLN A 237 25.04 -20.79 -2.06
N LYS A 238 25.77 -20.58 -0.96
CA LYS A 238 26.93 -21.42 -0.61
C LYS A 238 26.58 -22.89 -0.46
N SER A 239 25.42 -23.19 0.13
CA SER A 239 24.94 -24.57 0.29
C SER A 239 24.54 -25.24 -1.03
N LYS A 240 24.22 -24.48 -2.09
CA LYS A 240 23.89 -25.03 -3.41
C LYS A 240 25.12 -25.24 -4.30
N SER A 241 26.22 -24.58 -3.99
CA SER A 241 27.50 -24.69 -4.70
C SER A 241 28.47 -25.71 -4.09
N ALA A 242 28.14 -26.26 -2.93
CA ALA A 242 28.88 -27.32 -2.26
C ALA A 242 28.18 -28.66 -2.52
#